data_AF-A0AAG5CWD2-F1
#
_entry.id   AF-A0AAG5CWD2-F1
#
_cell.length_a   1.000
_cell.length_b   1.000
_cell.length_c   1.000
_cell.angle_alpha   90.00
_cell.angle_beta   90.00
_cell.angle_gamma   90.00
#
_symmetry.space_group_name_H-M   'P 1'
#
loop_
_entity.id
_entity.type
_entity.pdbx_description
1 polymer ?
#
loop_
_entity_poly.entity_id
_entity_poly.type
_entity_poly.pdbx_seq_one_letter_code
_entity_poly.pdbx_strand_id
1 'polypeptide(L)'
;MAASWEQYLHKIDKLLKAAIFTCTLNTLRGVRAALENAHSTPILLIEILLQNDGAVYEPSVDAVEQTLRRLVEEVCLTIKPVPSMSRRYQLDSAERSFYLQLLEHPDYVALSGTIGETIDDTVRLLRTYQAKWNVFRPFWCVDKAAFIERFRLTAMTSDAFQRNIEKFEELQNQLSTQSDFIVCRCVEIDALKLKYALTSHIGEWQTKYIDYLKCVAYGKIIDFNNVLKRNLEELRHEPKEVHELKRLEERYQACFEELPAKEQEIAIILKYFVVLEKYVVDLLPEAYELRKNIDIIWAQYKVDMREIREQIENYQDQFKLSMTGAADALKVDALEMLKMLREEIQASDDL
;
A
#
# COMPACT_ATOMS: atom_id res chain seq x y z
N MET A 1 87.84 7.30 8.29
CA MET A 1 86.97 6.38 9.04
C MET A 1 85.56 6.92 9.21
N ALA A 2 85.36 8.19 9.63
CA ALA A 2 84.03 8.80 9.74
C ALA A 2 83.32 8.96 8.37
N ALA A 3 83.99 9.53 7.36
CA ALA A 3 83.40 9.73 6.02
C ALA A 3 83.01 8.41 5.29
N SER A 4 83.78 7.34 5.49
CA SER A 4 83.47 6.01 4.93
C SER A 4 82.26 5.36 5.62
N TRP A 5 82.06 5.64 6.90
CA TRP A 5 80.91 5.17 7.68
C TRP A 5 79.63 5.93 7.32
N GLU A 6 79.72 7.26 7.15
CA GLU A 6 78.64 8.10 6.63
C GLU A 6 78.16 7.64 5.25
N GLN A 7 79.07 7.41 4.30
CA GLN A 7 78.74 6.90 2.97
C GLN A 7 78.08 5.51 3.01
N TYR A 8 78.54 4.64 3.91
CA TYR A 8 77.92 3.33 4.12
C TYR A 8 76.50 3.46 4.67
N LEU A 9 76.28 4.30 5.68
CA LEU A 9 74.96 4.54 6.26
C LEU A 9 73.97 5.13 5.25
N HIS A 10 74.39 6.09 4.41
CA HIS A 10 73.54 6.60 3.33
C HIS A 10 73.18 5.52 2.29
N LYS A 11 74.10 4.60 1.97
CA LYS A 11 73.82 3.48 1.08
C LYS A 11 72.79 2.51 1.68
N ILE A 12 72.90 2.23 2.97
CA ILE A 12 71.94 1.38 3.70
C ILE A 12 70.57 2.06 3.77
N ASP A 13 70.49 3.36 4.07
CA ASP A 13 69.22 4.09 4.09
C ASP A 13 68.54 4.12 2.72
N LYS A 14 69.31 4.25 1.63
CA LYS A 14 68.78 4.15 0.27
C LYS A 14 68.18 2.76 -0.04
N LEU A 15 68.85 1.69 0.40
CA LEU A 15 68.35 0.32 0.24
C LEU A 15 67.11 0.07 1.10
N LEU A 16 67.12 0.53 2.35
CA LEU A 16 66.01 0.42 3.29
C LEU A 16 64.78 1.16 2.76
N LYS A 17 64.96 2.40 2.27
CA LYS A 17 63.91 3.18 1.61
C LYS A 17 63.30 2.42 0.43
N ALA A 18 64.13 1.91 -0.48
CA ALA A 18 63.66 1.19 -1.66
C ALA A 18 62.85 -0.07 -1.29
N ALA A 19 63.34 -0.84 -0.32
CA ALA A 19 62.67 -2.04 0.18
C ALA A 19 61.32 -1.72 0.84
N ILE A 20 61.28 -0.73 1.72
CA ILE A 20 60.03 -0.29 2.38
C ILE A 20 59.03 0.19 1.33
N PHE A 21 59.44 1.05 0.40
CA PHE A 21 58.55 1.61 -0.60
C PHE A 21 57.97 0.52 -1.50
N THR A 22 58.81 -0.42 -1.93
CA THR A 22 58.36 -1.54 -2.77
C THR A 22 57.40 -2.45 -1.99
N CYS A 23 57.69 -2.73 -0.72
CA CYS A 23 56.81 -3.52 0.15
C CYS A 23 55.43 -2.84 0.30
N THR A 24 55.41 -1.57 0.67
CA THR A 24 54.17 -0.82 0.87
C THR A 24 53.36 -0.68 -0.41
N LEU A 25 54.01 -0.34 -1.53
CA LEU A 25 53.33 -0.24 -2.82
C LEU A 25 52.76 -1.58 -3.26
N ASN A 26 53.44 -2.70 -2.99
CA ASN A 26 52.90 -4.03 -3.26
C ASN A 26 51.70 -4.36 -2.36
N THR A 27 51.74 -4.01 -1.09
CA THR A 27 50.59 -4.16 -0.18
C THR A 27 49.40 -3.34 -0.66
N LEU A 28 49.60 -2.08 -1.04
CA LEU A 28 48.53 -1.21 -1.57
C LEU A 28 47.97 -1.71 -2.90
N ARG A 29 48.81 -2.30 -3.78
CA ARG A 29 48.33 -2.98 -4.99
C ARG A 29 47.45 -4.19 -4.67
N GLY A 30 47.80 -4.94 -3.63
CA GLY A 30 46.97 -6.03 -3.11
C GLY A 30 45.62 -5.53 -2.59
N VAL A 31 45.62 -4.44 -1.80
CA VAL A 31 44.38 -3.79 -1.34
C VAL A 31 43.53 -3.35 -2.53
N ARG A 32 44.11 -2.69 -3.52
CA ARG A 32 43.41 -2.30 -4.75
C ARG A 32 42.77 -3.49 -5.46
N ALA A 33 43.53 -4.57 -5.68
CA ALA A 33 43.01 -5.77 -6.35
C ALA A 33 41.84 -6.42 -5.57
N ALA A 34 41.90 -6.39 -4.24
CA ALA A 34 40.82 -6.85 -3.39
C ALA A 34 39.57 -5.93 -3.48
N LEU A 35 39.75 -4.61 -3.50
CA LEU A 35 38.66 -3.64 -3.65
C LEU A 35 37.98 -3.69 -5.01
N GLU A 36 38.75 -3.95 -6.08
CA GLU A 36 38.23 -4.19 -7.43
C GLU A 36 37.53 -5.57 -7.55
N ASN A 37 37.59 -6.40 -6.50
CA ASN A 37 37.03 -7.75 -6.44
C ASN A 37 37.59 -8.69 -7.53
N ALA A 38 38.90 -8.65 -7.77
CA ALA A 38 39.58 -9.50 -8.76
C ALA A 38 39.51 -11.01 -8.45
N HIS A 39 39.11 -11.38 -7.22
CA HIS A 39 39.03 -12.76 -6.74
C HIS A 39 37.58 -13.23 -6.46
N SER A 40 36.57 -12.47 -6.87
CA SER A 40 35.14 -12.77 -6.68
C SER A 40 34.70 -13.00 -5.22
N THR A 41 35.45 -12.48 -4.24
CA THR A 41 35.16 -12.64 -2.81
C THR A 41 34.91 -11.25 -2.19
N PRO A 42 33.68 -11.00 -1.67
CA PRO A 42 33.41 -9.76 -0.96
C PRO A 42 34.20 -9.72 0.36
N ILE A 43 34.69 -8.54 0.72
CA ILE A 43 35.49 -8.30 1.93
C ILE A 43 34.57 -7.88 3.08
N LEU A 44 33.51 -7.14 2.76
CA LEU A 44 32.56 -6.59 3.71
C LEU A 44 31.17 -7.13 3.42
N LEU A 45 30.46 -7.53 4.47
CA LEU A 45 29.04 -7.83 4.42
C LEU A 45 28.30 -6.70 5.14
N ILE A 46 27.30 -6.13 4.48
CA ILE A 46 26.39 -5.13 5.05
C ILE A 46 24.95 -5.59 4.90
N GLU A 47 24.12 -5.24 5.87
CA GLU A 47 22.69 -5.53 5.80
C GLU A 47 21.95 -4.25 5.39
N ILE A 48 20.86 -4.42 4.63
CA ILE A 48 19.89 -3.35 4.41
C ILE A 48 18.61 -3.68 5.18
N LEU A 49 18.14 -2.72 5.98
CA LEU A 49 17.01 -2.86 6.88
C LEU A 49 15.95 -1.81 6.57
N LEU A 50 14.70 -2.12 6.88
CA LEU A 50 13.60 -1.16 6.80
C LEU A 50 13.43 -0.46 8.16
N GLN A 51 13.67 0.84 8.20
CA GLN A 51 13.33 1.69 9.34
C GLN A 51 12.18 2.65 8.97
N ASN A 52 11.60 3.32 9.96
CA ASN A 52 10.40 4.16 9.79
C ASN A 52 10.52 5.20 8.66
N ASP A 53 11.73 5.72 8.42
CA ASP A 53 12.00 6.74 7.38
C ASP A 53 12.53 6.18 6.05
N GLY A 54 12.80 4.88 5.94
CA GLY A 54 13.24 4.25 4.69
C GLY A 54 14.17 3.05 4.85
N ALA A 55 14.72 2.60 3.72
CA ALA A 55 15.75 1.55 3.71
C ALA A 55 17.08 2.13 4.17
N VAL A 56 17.69 1.57 5.22
CA VAL A 56 18.94 2.04 5.84
C VAL A 56 19.94 0.89 5.88
N TYR A 57 21.22 1.20 5.65
CA TYR A 57 22.30 0.22 5.77
C TYR A 57 22.83 0.12 7.19
N GLU A 58 23.10 -1.10 7.62
CA GLU A 58 23.80 -1.41 8.85
C GLU A 58 24.99 -2.33 8.55
N PRO A 59 26.24 -1.85 8.68
CA PRO A 59 26.68 -0.48 8.99
C PRO A 59 26.38 0.56 7.89
N SER A 60 26.35 1.84 8.25
CA SER A 60 26.08 2.95 7.30
C SER A 60 27.11 3.04 6.17
N VAL A 61 26.71 3.59 5.03
CA VAL A 61 27.60 3.79 3.86
C VAL A 61 28.82 4.63 4.23
N ASP A 62 28.64 5.66 5.06
CA ASP A 62 29.75 6.52 5.50
C ASP A 62 30.73 5.76 6.41
N ALA A 63 30.23 4.86 7.26
CA ALA A 63 31.08 3.99 8.07
C ALA A 63 31.86 2.98 7.20
N VAL A 64 31.24 2.45 6.15
CA VAL A 64 31.90 1.58 5.16
C VAL A 64 33.00 2.36 4.45
N GLU A 65 32.71 3.56 3.95
CA GLU A 65 33.68 4.43 3.29
C GLU A 65 34.88 4.74 4.19
N GLN A 66 34.63 5.18 5.43
CA GLN A 66 35.67 5.48 6.41
C GLN A 66 36.53 4.26 6.71
N THR A 67 35.92 3.08 6.84
CA THR A 67 36.63 1.82 7.10
C THR A 67 37.56 1.48 5.93
N LEU A 68 37.08 1.60 4.69
CA LEU A 68 37.87 1.33 3.48
C LEU A 68 39.03 2.32 3.32
N ARG A 69 38.80 3.61 3.55
CA ARG A 69 39.86 4.64 3.50
C ARG A 69 40.90 4.42 4.60
N ARG A 70 40.46 4.04 5.80
CA ARG A 70 41.35 3.76 6.93
C ARG A 70 42.30 2.61 6.65
N LEU A 71 41.90 1.58 5.89
CA LEU A 71 42.81 0.49 5.50
C LEU A 71 44.05 1.02 4.74
N VAL A 72 43.87 2.01 3.86
CA VAL A 72 44.97 2.64 3.12
C VAL A 72 45.88 3.44 4.06
N GLU A 73 45.28 4.18 5.00
CA GLU A 73 46.01 4.99 5.98
C GLU A 73 46.83 4.13 6.95
N GLU A 74 46.25 3.05 7.49
CA GLU A 74 46.92 2.15 8.45
C GLU A 74 48.14 1.49 7.81
N VAL A 75 48.05 1.06 6.53
CA VAL A 75 49.21 0.54 5.77
C VAL A 75 50.33 1.58 5.73
N CYS A 76 50.02 2.86 5.58
CA CYS A 76 51.02 3.94 5.57
C CYS A 76 51.58 4.21 6.96
N LEU A 77 50.75 4.14 8.01
CA LEU A 77 51.15 4.39 9.39
C LEU A 77 52.15 3.34 9.90
N THR A 78 52.14 2.11 9.36
CA THR A 78 53.13 1.07 9.72
C THR A 78 54.58 1.50 9.47
N ILE A 79 54.82 2.48 8.59
CA ILE A 79 56.15 2.96 8.19
C ILE A 79 56.62 4.11 9.07
N LYS A 80 55.69 4.84 9.70
CA LYS A 80 55.97 5.97 10.58
C LYS A 80 56.98 5.68 11.69
N PRO A 81 57.00 4.52 12.37
CA PRO A 81 57.96 4.23 13.43
C PRO A 81 59.36 3.86 12.92
N VAL A 82 59.58 3.65 11.61
CA VAL A 82 60.88 3.22 11.08
C VAL A 82 61.84 4.42 11.01
N PRO A 83 62.90 4.48 11.85
CA PRO A 83 63.86 5.57 11.81
C PRO A 83 64.83 5.41 10.62
N SER A 84 65.32 6.51 10.05
CA SER A 84 66.51 6.42 9.18
C SER A 84 67.75 6.19 10.05
N MET A 85 68.69 5.41 9.52
CA MET A 85 69.92 5.06 10.23
C MET A 85 70.82 6.29 10.38
N SER A 86 70.92 7.13 9.35
CA SER A 86 71.57 8.45 9.39
C SER A 86 71.02 9.34 10.51
N ARG A 87 69.69 9.40 10.67
CA ARG A 87 69.03 10.18 11.74
C ARG A 87 69.24 9.57 13.12
N ARG A 88 69.27 8.24 13.24
CA ARG A 88 69.53 7.52 14.50
C ARG A 88 70.96 7.76 15.01
N TYR A 89 71.92 7.95 14.10
CA TYR A 89 73.32 8.24 14.43
C TYR A 89 73.68 9.74 14.40
N GLN A 90 72.69 10.65 14.33
CA GLN A 90 72.85 12.11 14.38
C GLN A 90 73.77 12.68 13.27
N LEU A 91 73.86 11.98 12.13
CA LEU A 91 74.60 12.43 10.96
C LEU A 91 73.64 13.27 10.09
N ASP A 92 73.87 14.58 10.03
CA ASP A 92 73.15 15.58 9.23
C ASP A 92 71.66 15.32 8.96
N SER A 93 70.82 15.74 9.91
CA SER A 93 69.37 15.56 9.91
C SER A 93 68.62 16.56 9.00
N ALA A 94 68.97 16.64 7.72
CA ALA A 94 68.14 17.34 6.72
C ALA A 94 67.13 16.40 6.03
N GLU A 95 67.35 15.09 6.08
CA GLU A 95 66.46 14.12 5.41
C GLU A 95 65.13 13.92 6.16
N ARG A 96 64.02 14.13 5.43
CA ARG A 96 62.65 13.88 5.90
C ARG A 96 62.46 12.41 6.26
N SER A 97 61.52 12.09 7.15
CA SER A 97 61.20 10.69 7.47
C SER A 97 60.80 9.90 6.22
N PHE A 98 61.08 8.59 6.19
CA PHE A 98 60.67 7.71 5.08
C PHE A 98 59.16 7.78 4.82
N TYR A 99 58.37 7.99 5.88
CA TYR A 99 56.93 8.23 5.80
C TYR A 99 56.58 9.43 4.92
N LEU A 100 57.16 10.62 5.16
CA LEU A 100 56.89 11.81 4.35
C LEU A 100 57.36 11.64 2.91
N GLN A 101 58.51 10.99 2.71
CA GLN A 101 59.02 10.70 1.38
C GLN A 101 58.14 9.71 0.60
N LEU A 102 57.40 8.83 1.29
CA LEU A 102 56.46 7.92 0.64
C LEU A 102 55.20 8.66 0.20
N LEU A 103 54.66 9.55 1.05
CA LEU A 103 53.48 10.34 0.72
C LEU A 103 53.68 11.22 -0.51
N GLU A 104 54.91 11.68 -0.74
CA GLU A 104 55.30 12.48 -1.92
C GLU A 104 55.65 11.62 -3.15
N HIS A 105 55.72 10.29 -3.02
CA HIS A 105 56.13 9.41 -4.11
C HIS A 105 55.04 9.33 -5.20
N PRO A 106 55.38 9.51 -6.50
CA PRO A 106 54.38 9.56 -7.58
C PRO A 106 53.54 8.27 -7.66
N ASP A 107 54.17 7.11 -7.51
CA ASP A 107 53.44 5.82 -7.54
C ASP A 107 52.46 5.69 -6.37
N TYR A 108 52.78 6.26 -5.20
CA TYR A 108 51.89 6.23 -4.04
C TYR A 108 50.68 7.14 -4.29
N VAL A 109 50.93 8.38 -4.75
CA VAL A 109 49.86 9.34 -5.05
C VAL A 109 48.92 8.78 -6.12
N ALA A 110 49.48 8.20 -7.19
CA ALA A 110 48.68 7.57 -8.24
C ALA A 110 47.85 6.40 -7.71
N LEU A 111 48.47 5.49 -6.94
CA LEU A 111 47.79 4.31 -6.40
C LEU A 111 46.72 4.65 -5.37
N SER A 112 47.00 5.60 -4.46
CA SER A 112 46.04 6.10 -3.48
C SER A 112 44.87 6.82 -4.17
N GLY A 113 45.12 7.57 -5.25
CA GLY A 113 44.09 8.18 -6.08
C GLY A 113 43.15 7.14 -6.68
N THR A 114 43.71 6.11 -7.34
CA THR A 114 42.91 5.03 -7.94
C THR A 114 42.10 4.24 -6.90
N ILE A 115 42.68 3.99 -5.71
CA ILE A 115 41.95 3.34 -4.61
C ILE A 115 40.80 4.24 -4.13
N GLY A 116 41.05 5.55 -3.97
CA GLY A 116 40.02 6.52 -3.61
C GLY A 116 38.86 6.54 -4.59
N GLU A 117 39.15 6.61 -5.90
CA GLU A 117 38.14 6.54 -6.97
C GLU A 117 37.33 5.24 -6.92
N THR A 118 38.00 4.11 -6.63
CA THR A 118 37.33 2.81 -6.50
C THR A 118 36.39 2.76 -5.30
N ILE A 119 36.78 3.38 -4.18
CA ILE A 119 35.93 3.51 -2.99
C ILE A 119 34.73 4.40 -3.30
N ASP A 120 34.94 5.56 -3.95
CA ASP A 120 33.87 6.48 -4.34
C ASP A 120 32.86 5.83 -5.28
N ASP A 121 33.35 5.05 -6.24
CA ASP A 121 32.52 4.24 -7.12
C ASP A 121 31.70 3.20 -6.37
N THR A 122 32.30 2.55 -5.37
CA THR A 122 31.60 1.56 -4.53
C THR A 122 30.48 2.25 -3.75
N VAL A 123 30.76 3.38 -3.10
CA VAL A 123 29.77 4.20 -2.38
C VAL A 123 28.63 4.63 -3.31
N ARG A 124 28.93 5.06 -4.54
CA ARG A 124 27.93 5.42 -5.54
C ARG A 124 27.04 4.24 -5.92
N LEU A 125 27.62 3.05 -6.11
CA LEU A 125 26.86 1.82 -6.39
C LEU A 125 25.94 1.44 -5.23
N LEU A 126 26.42 1.52 -3.98
CA LEU A 126 25.62 1.28 -2.78
C LEU A 126 24.43 2.25 -2.70
N ARG A 127 24.66 3.56 -2.84
CA ARG A 127 23.59 4.57 -2.83
C ARG A 127 22.58 4.35 -3.96
N THR A 128 23.06 3.97 -5.15
CA THR A 128 22.18 3.67 -6.29
C THR A 128 21.32 2.44 -6.02
N TYR A 129 21.88 1.39 -5.41
CA TYR A 129 21.13 0.20 -5.03
C TYR A 129 20.07 0.50 -3.97
N GLN A 130 20.41 1.27 -2.92
CA GLN A 130 19.46 1.75 -1.92
C GLN A 130 18.29 2.52 -2.56
N ALA A 131 18.58 3.39 -3.53
CA ALA A 131 17.57 4.18 -4.20
C ALA A 131 16.56 3.34 -5.01
N LYS A 132 16.95 2.15 -5.51
CA LYS A 132 16.02 1.25 -6.20
C LYS A 132 14.86 0.81 -5.31
N TRP A 133 15.11 0.67 -4.00
CA TRP A 133 14.08 0.27 -3.04
C TRP A 133 13.02 1.35 -2.83
N ASN A 134 13.31 2.63 -3.11
CA ASN A 134 12.35 3.73 -2.95
C ASN A 134 11.07 3.58 -3.75
N VAL A 135 11.02 2.70 -4.75
CA VAL A 135 9.80 2.35 -5.47
C VAL A 135 8.70 1.85 -4.53
N PHE A 136 9.05 1.11 -3.45
CA PHE A 136 8.05 0.64 -2.49
C PHE A 136 7.75 1.63 -1.35
N ARG A 137 8.37 2.83 -1.35
CA ARG A 137 8.19 3.87 -0.32
C ARG A 137 6.73 4.23 -0.03
N PRO A 138 5.86 4.38 -1.03
CA PRO A 138 4.44 4.67 -0.79
C PRO A 138 3.70 3.61 0.03
N PHE A 139 4.25 2.40 0.16
CA PHE A 139 3.58 1.29 0.84
C PHE A 139 4.10 1.05 2.26
N TRP A 140 5.31 1.50 2.60
CA TRP A 140 5.82 1.40 3.97
C TRP A 140 5.76 2.71 4.75
N CYS A 141 5.84 3.88 4.09
CA CYS A 141 5.80 5.19 4.76
C CYS A 141 4.39 5.72 5.00
N VAL A 142 3.36 5.11 4.40
CA VAL A 142 2.00 5.61 4.52
C VAL A 142 1.32 5.01 5.74
N ASP A 143 0.74 5.86 6.57
CA ASP A 143 -0.11 5.43 7.67
C ASP A 143 -1.27 4.59 7.13
N LYS A 144 -1.25 3.32 7.53
CA LYS A 144 -2.22 2.30 7.12
C LYS A 144 -3.66 2.75 7.41
N ALA A 145 -3.88 3.47 8.51
CA ALA A 145 -5.19 3.96 8.89
C ALA A 145 -5.61 5.16 8.02
N ALA A 146 -4.76 6.17 7.90
CA ALA A 146 -5.06 7.38 7.12
C ALA A 146 -5.29 7.08 5.63
N PHE A 147 -4.57 6.09 5.07
CA PHE A 147 -4.81 5.65 3.70
C PHE A 147 -6.16 4.98 3.57
N ILE A 148 -6.49 3.98 4.40
CA ILE A 148 -7.79 3.30 4.34
C ILE A 148 -8.95 4.29 4.48
N GLU A 149 -8.81 5.32 5.32
CA GLU A 149 -9.80 6.39 5.41
C GLU A 149 -9.93 7.19 4.10
N ARG A 150 -8.84 7.50 3.40
CA ARG A 150 -8.92 8.09 2.06
C ARG A 150 -9.65 7.18 1.07
N PHE A 151 -9.45 5.86 1.14
CA PHE A 151 -10.16 4.89 0.30
C PHE A 151 -11.65 4.81 0.64
N ARG A 152 -12.00 4.89 1.92
CA ARG A 152 -13.39 4.98 2.39
C ARG A 152 -14.09 6.21 1.87
N LEU A 153 -13.42 7.36 1.92
CA LEU A 153 -13.97 8.62 1.44
C LEU A 153 -14.15 8.68 -0.08
N THR A 154 -13.41 7.86 -0.85
CA THR A 154 -13.41 7.92 -2.32
C THR A 154 -14.47 7.02 -2.98
N ALA A 155 -15.27 6.26 -2.21
CA ALA A 155 -16.31 5.35 -2.75
C ALA A 155 -15.82 4.54 -3.99
N MET A 156 -14.75 3.75 -3.79
CA MET A 156 -14.09 3.03 -4.87
C MET A 156 -15.01 2.05 -5.62
N THR A 157 -14.86 1.99 -6.94
CA THR A 157 -15.54 1.03 -7.82
C THR A 157 -14.89 -0.36 -7.77
N SER A 158 -15.62 -1.41 -8.16
CA SER A 158 -15.10 -2.78 -8.27
C SER A 158 -13.82 -2.88 -9.09
N ASP A 159 -13.74 -2.13 -10.19
CA ASP A 159 -12.58 -2.13 -11.08
C ASP A 159 -11.36 -1.48 -10.42
N ALA A 160 -11.58 -0.44 -9.60
CA ALA A 160 -10.52 0.16 -8.80
C ALA A 160 -10.01 -0.81 -7.73
N PHE A 161 -10.91 -1.59 -7.12
CA PHE A 161 -10.51 -2.69 -6.23
C PHE A 161 -9.63 -3.71 -6.94
N GLN A 162 -10.06 -4.22 -8.09
CA GLN A 162 -9.29 -5.20 -8.84
C GLN A 162 -7.91 -4.66 -9.23
N ARG A 163 -7.82 -3.46 -9.81
CA ARG A 163 -6.54 -2.86 -10.22
C ARG A 163 -5.57 -2.68 -9.06
N ASN A 164 -6.06 -2.34 -7.86
CA ASN A 164 -5.19 -2.18 -6.70
C ASN A 164 -4.69 -3.54 -6.17
N ILE A 165 -5.53 -4.58 -6.19
CA ILE A 165 -5.08 -5.94 -5.84
C ILE A 165 -4.01 -6.42 -6.83
N GLU A 166 -4.22 -6.22 -8.13
CA GLU A 166 -3.24 -6.57 -9.17
C GLU A 166 -1.90 -5.82 -8.98
N LYS A 167 -1.94 -4.54 -8.56
CA LYS A 167 -0.73 -3.80 -8.21
C LYS A 167 0.01 -4.39 -7.01
N PHE A 168 -0.69 -4.83 -5.97
CA PHE A 168 -0.06 -5.49 -4.82
C PHE A 168 0.63 -6.80 -5.25
N GLU A 169 -0.02 -7.59 -6.12
CA GLU A 169 0.56 -8.80 -6.70
C GLU A 169 1.78 -8.51 -7.57
N GLU A 170 1.71 -7.48 -8.42
CA GLU A 170 2.84 -7.04 -9.25
C GLU A 170 4.04 -6.65 -8.38
N LEU A 171 3.82 -5.90 -7.30
CA LEU A 171 4.87 -5.50 -6.37
C LEU A 171 5.46 -6.70 -5.63
N GLN A 172 4.63 -7.67 -5.22
CA GLN A 172 5.09 -8.89 -4.60
C GLN A 172 5.95 -9.72 -5.57
N ASN A 173 5.59 -9.76 -6.85
CA ASN A 173 6.38 -10.39 -7.91
C ASN A 173 7.69 -9.62 -8.19
N GLN A 174 7.65 -8.29 -8.21
CA GLN A 174 8.86 -7.47 -8.34
C GLN A 174 9.81 -7.69 -7.16
N LEU A 175 9.28 -7.87 -5.94
CA LEU A 175 10.05 -8.15 -4.74
C LEU A 175 10.64 -9.56 -4.74
N SER A 176 9.87 -10.57 -5.16
CA SER A 176 10.32 -11.96 -5.21
C SER A 176 11.42 -12.19 -6.25
N THR A 177 11.38 -11.44 -7.36
CA THR A 177 12.41 -11.47 -8.41
C THR A 177 13.70 -10.76 -8.05
N GLN A 178 13.73 -9.90 -7.02
CA GLN A 178 14.99 -9.33 -6.53
C GLN A 178 15.86 -10.42 -5.89
N SER A 179 17.17 -10.37 -6.12
CA SER A 179 18.11 -11.27 -5.46
C SER A 179 18.26 -10.93 -3.98
N ASP A 180 18.45 -11.97 -3.16
CA ASP A 180 18.63 -11.86 -1.71
C ASP A 180 19.99 -11.25 -1.34
N PHE A 181 21.02 -11.57 -2.12
CA PHE A 181 22.38 -11.10 -1.96
C PHE A 181 22.84 -10.38 -3.22
N ILE A 182 23.48 -9.22 -3.06
CA ILE A 182 24.07 -8.47 -4.18
C ILE A 182 25.49 -8.06 -3.82
N VAL A 183 26.42 -8.37 -4.72
CA VAL A 183 27.82 -7.97 -4.59
C VAL A 183 28.05 -6.67 -5.36
N CYS A 184 28.37 -5.61 -4.64
CA CYS A 184 28.80 -4.31 -5.15
C CYS A 184 30.31 -4.18 -4.95
N ARG A 185 31.10 -4.58 -5.95
CA ARG A 185 32.58 -4.65 -5.86
C ARG A 185 33.00 -5.47 -4.63
N CYS A 186 33.68 -4.88 -3.66
CA CYS A 186 34.18 -5.55 -2.46
C CYS A 186 33.15 -5.65 -1.32
N VAL A 187 31.93 -5.15 -1.52
CA VAL A 187 30.87 -5.15 -0.50
C VAL A 187 29.71 -6.04 -0.95
N GLU A 188 29.35 -7.03 -0.13
CA GLU A 188 28.14 -7.81 -0.28
C GLU A 188 27.01 -7.21 0.56
N ILE A 189 25.83 -7.13 -0.03
CA ILE A 189 24.63 -6.59 0.59
C ILE A 189 23.66 -7.73 0.82
N ASP A 190 23.28 -7.94 2.08
CA ASP A 190 22.18 -8.82 2.47
C ASP A 190 20.88 -8.01 2.50
N ALA A 191 19.95 -8.35 1.60
CA ALA A 191 18.63 -7.76 1.49
C ALA A 191 17.49 -8.65 2.03
N LEU A 192 17.80 -9.81 2.63
CA LEU A 192 16.79 -10.75 3.13
C LEU A 192 15.85 -10.11 4.14
N LYS A 193 16.41 -9.40 5.13
CA LYS A 193 15.63 -8.74 6.19
C LYS A 193 14.71 -7.66 5.62
N LEU A 194 15.21 -6.84 4.69
CA LEU A 194 14.41 -5.85 3.98
C LEU A 194 13.29 -6.51 3.17
N LYS A 195 13.61 -7.55 2.39
CA LYS A 195 12.62 -8.29 1.59
C LYS A 195 11.53 -8.89 2.47
N TYR A 196 11.91 -9.49 3.59
CA TYR A 196 10.94 -10.06 4.52
C TYR A 196 10.02 -8.98 5.12
N ALA A 197 10.59 -7.86 5.57
CA ALA A 197 9.82 -6.73 6.09
C ALA A 197 8.85 -6.19 5.03
N LEU A 198 9.33 -5.95 3.80
CA LEU A 198 8.48 -5.47 2.70
C LEU A 198 7.37 -6.46 2.34
N THR A 199 7.67 -7.75 2.30
CA THR A 199 6.69 -8.80 2.02
C THR A 199 5.60 -8.82 3.10
N SER A 200 5.98 -8.71 4.38
CA SER A 200 5.04 -8.59 5.49
C SER A 200 4.15 -7.36 5.35
N HIS A 201 4.74 -6.19 5.04
CA HIS A 201 3.99 -4.96 4.84
C HIS A 201 2.99 -5.07 3.68
N ILE A 202 3.40 -5.60 2.52
CA ILE A 202 2.51 -5.80 1.36
C ILE A 202 1.40 -6.79 1.70
N GLY A 203 1.72 -7.90 2.38
CA GLY A 203 0.73 -8.89 2.82
C GLY A 203 -0.33 -8.28 3.74
N GLU A 204 0.09 -7.50 4.74
CA GLU A 204 -0.83 -6.79 5.63
C GLU A 204 -1.74 -5.80 4.87
N TRP A 205 -1.19 -5.11 3.86
CA TRP A 205 -1.98 -4.24 3.00
C TRP A 205 -3.03 -5.02 2.22
N GLN A 206 -2.64 -6.14 1.61
CA GLN A 206 -3.53 -6.99 0.84
C GLN A 206 -4.66 -7.53 1.72
N THR A 207 -4.36 -8.01 2.93
CA THR A 207 -5.37 -8.47 3.90
C THR A 207 -6.35 -7.36 4.25
N LYS A 208 -5.87 -6.19 4.67
CA LYS A 208 -6.74 -5.05 5.01
C LYS A 208 -7.60 -4.59 3.84
N TYR A 209 -7.04 -4.62 2.63
CA TYR A 209 -7.74 -4.22 1.42
C TYR A 209 -8.86 -5.21 1.06
N ILE A 210 -8.58 -6.51 1.17
CA ILE A 210 -9.56 -7.58 0.98
C ILE A 210 -10.66 -7.49 2.05
N ASP A 211 -10.31 -7.26 3.31
CA ASP A 211 -11.29 -7.13 4.39
C ASP A 211 -12.21 -5.92 4.19
N TYR A 212 -11.67 -4.81 3.67
CA TYR A 212 -12.47 -3.66 3.29
C TYR A 212 -13.41 -3.98 2.11
N LEU A 213 -12.92 -4.67 1.08
CA LEU A 213 -13.73 -5.12 -0.05
C LEU A 213 -14.88 -6.04 0.42
N LYS A 214 -14.60 -6.98 1.35
CA LYS A 214 -15.63 -7.82 2.00
C LYS A 214 -16.69 -6.97 2.68
N CYS A 215 -16.28 -6.00 3.51
CA CYS A 215 -17.22 -5.11 4.20
C CYS A 215 -18.13 -4.35 3.22
N VAL A 216 -17.56 -3.80 2.14
CA VAL A 216 -18.33 -3.05 1.13
C VAL A 216 -19.31 -3.97 0.39
N ALA A 217 -18.87 -5.15 -0.05
CA ALA A 217 -19.73 -6.07 -0.80
C ALA A 217 -20.84 -6.67 0.08
N TYR A 218 -20.50 -7.09 1.30
CA TYR A 218 -21.46 -7.65 2.25
C TYR A 218 -22.46 -6.59 2.72
N GLY A 219 -21.98 -5.39 3.04
CA GLY A 219 -22.85 -4.26 3.36
C GLY A 219 -23.84 -3.98 2.22
N LYS A 220 -23.36 -3.84 0.99
CA LYS A 220 -24.23 -3.56 -0.17
C LYS A 220 -25.31 -4.62 -0.39
N ILE A 221 -24.99 -5.91 -0.33
CA ILE A 221 -25.99 -6.95 -0.59
C ILE A 221 -27.01 -7.10 0.55
N ILE A 222 -26.55 -6.97 1.80
CA ILE A 222 -27.41 -7.02 2.98
C ILE A 222 -28.33 -5.81 3.00
N ASP A 223 -27.79 -4.61 2.78
CA ASP A 223 -28.55 -3.36 2.72
C ASP A 223 -29.57 -3.39 1.58
N PHE A 224 -29.17 -3.87 0.40
CA PHE A 224 -30.08 -4.04 -0.74
C PHE A 224 -31.27 -4.92 -0.37
N ASN A 225 -31.02 -6.11 0.20
CA ASN A 225 -32.09 -7.03 0.60
C ASN A 225 -32.97 -6.45 1.71
N ASN A 226 -32.38 -5.73 2.67
CA ASN A 226 -33.14 -5.07 3.74
C ASN A 226 -34.03 -3.95 3.21
N VAL A 227 -33.58 -3.19 2.21
CA VAL A 227 -34.40 -2.16 1.55
C VAL A 227 -35.57 -2.81 0.79
N LEU A 228 -35.33 -3.91 0.06
CA LEU A 228 -36.42 -4.63 -0.62
C LEU A 228 -37.46 -5.14 0.37
N LYS A 229 -37.04 -5.75 1.47
CA LYS A 229 -37.95 -6.24 2.51
C LYS A 229 -38.76 -5.12 3.14
N ARG A 230 -38.13 -4.01 3.52
CA ARG A 230 -38.82 -2.83 4.09
C ARG A 230 -39.84 -2.25 3.12
N ASN A 231 -39.47 -2.09 1.85
CA ASN A 231 -40.40 -1.59 0.83
C ASN A 231 -41.64 -2.50 0.71
N LEU A 232 -41.46 -3.83 0.71
CA LEU A 232 -42.58 -4.77 0.68
C LEU A 232 -43.44 -4.71 1.95
N GLU A 233 -42.82 -4.65 3.13
CA GLU A 233 -43.55 -4.54 4.41
C GLU A 233 -44.42 -3.29 4.47
N GLU A 234 -43.89 -2.16 4.00
CA GLU A 234 -44.62 -0.88 3.98
C GLU A 234 -45.73 -0.86 2.93
N LEU A 235 -45.51 -1.50 1.77
CA LEU A 235 -46.49 -1.55 0.69
C LEU A 235 -47.60 -2.59 0.92
N ARG A 236 -47.37 -3.59 1.78
CA ARG A 236 -48.39 -4.58 2.17
C ARG A 236 -49.34 -4.07 3.26
N HIS A 237 -49.16 -2.83 3.73
CA HIS A 237 -50.05 -2.26 4.74
C HIS A 237 -51.42 -1.93 4.14
N GLU A 238 -52.50 -2.50 4.70
CA GLU A 238 -53.87 -2.23 4.26
C GLU A 238 -54.28 -0.79 4.62
N PRO A 239 -54.66 0.07 3.66
CA PRO A 239 -55.11 1.43 3.95
C PRO A 239 -56.54 1.42 4.49
N LYS A 240 -56.77 2.03 5.66
CA LYS A 240 -58.10 2.14 6.28
C LYS A 240 -58.83 3.41 5.86
N GLU A 241 -58.08 4.44 5.45
CA GLU A 241 -58.62 5.71 4.99
C GLU A 241 -58.16 6.06 3.57
N VAL A 242 -58.96 6.88 2.88
CA VAL A 242 -58.67 7.36 1.51
C VAL A 242 -57.35 8.14 1.44
N HIS A 243 -56.96 8.82 2.53
CA HIS A 243 -55.69 9.53 2.59
C HIS A 243 -54.48 8.57 2.66
N GLU A 244 -54.63 7.44 3.34
CA GLU A 244 -53.61 6.39 3.45
C GLU A 244 -53.43 5.68 2.10
N LEU A 245 -54.52 5.46 1.37
CA LEU A 245 -54.48 4.89 0.02
C LEU A 245 -53.69 5.77 -0.95
N LYS A 246 -53.88 7.10 -0.91
CA LYS A 246 -53.09 8.03 -1.74
C LYS A 246 -51.59 7.98 -1.42
N ARG A 247 -51.23 7.94 -0.13
CA ARG A 247 -49.82 7.81 0.30
C ARG A 247 -49.21 6.48 -0.14
N LEU A 248 -50.00 5.40 -0.08
CA LEU A 248 -49.58 4.08 -0.53
C LEU A 248 -49.31 4.07 -2.04
N GLU A 249 -50.16 4.70 -2.83
CA GLU A 249 -50.01 4.85 -4.29
C GLU A 249 -48.78 5.70 -4.66
N GLU A 250 -48.58 6.85 -4.01
CA GLU A 250 -47.39 7.69 -4.20
C GLU A 250 -46.10 6.91 -3.89
N ARG A 251 -46.11 6.11 -2.82
CA ARG A 251 -44.96 5.29 -2.43
C ARG A 251 -44.70 4.14 -3.37
N TYR A 252 -45.76 3.49 -3.85
CA TYR A 252 -45.67 2.48 -4.90
C TYR A 252 -45.03 3.05 -6.16
N GLN A 253 -45.49 4.23 -6.60
CA GLN A 253 -44.96 4.93 -7.78
C GLN A 253 -43.46 5.21 -7.61
N ALA A 254 -43.04 5.73 -6.46
CA ALA A 254 -41.62 5.97 -6.16
C ALA A 254 -40.79 4.68 -6.20
N CYS A 255 -41.26 3.60 -5.55
CA CYS A 255 -40.57 2.30 -5.60
C CYS A 255 -40.52 1.71 -7.02
N PHE A 256 -41.55 1.94 -7.84
CA PHE A 256 -41.61 1.49 -9.23
C PHE A 256 -40.62 2.26 -10.11
N GLU A 257 -40.51 3.57 -9.93
CA GLU A 257 -39.53 4.43 -10.62
C GLU A 257 -38.08 4.10 -10.22
N GLU A 258 -37.86 3.62 -8.99
CA GLU A 258 -36.54 3.17 -8.53
C GLU A 258 -36.13 1.78 -9.05
N LEU A 259 -37.04 0.99 -9.64
CA LEU A 259 -36.73 -0.37 -10.13
C LEU A 259 -35.52 -0.44 -11.07
N PRO A 260 -35.37 0.45 -12.09
CA PRO A 260 -34.22 0.42 -12.99
C PRO A 260 -32.92 0.75 -12.25
N ALA A 261 -32.95 1.66 -11.27
CA ALA A 261 -31.78 2.00 -10.46
C ALA A 261 -31.36 0.82 -9.56
N LYS A 262 -32.34 0.10 -8.99
CA LYS A 262 -32.11 -1.10 -8.18
C LYS A 262 -31.56 -2.27 -9.02
N GLU A 263 -31.99 -2.42 -10.26
CA GLU A 263 -31.44 -3.40 -11.19
C GLU A 263 -29.98 -3.09 -11.57
N GLN A 264 -29.64 -1.82 -11.76
CA GLN A 264 -28.24 -1.40 -11.93
C GLN A 264 -27.41 -1.65 -10.66
N GLU A 265 -28.00 -1.45 -9.48
CA GLU A 265 -27.35 -1.72 -8.19
C GLU A 265 -27.01 -3.22 -8.04
N ILE A 266 -27.90 -4.14 -8.48
CA ILE A 266 -27.62 -5.58 -8.53
C ILE A 266 -26.40 -5.86 -9.40
N ALA A 267 -26.34 -5.29 -10.61
CA ALA A 267 -25.20 -5.49 -11.51
C ALA A 267 -23.88 -5.00 -10.88
N ILE A 268 -23.92 -3.88 -10.14
CA ILE A 268 -22.77 -3.36 -9.40
C ILE A 268 -22.36 -4.32 -8.27
N ILE A 269 -23.31 -4.82 -7.48
CA ILE A 269 -23.06 -5.78 -6.40
C ILE A 269 -22.39 -7.04 -6.95
N LEU A 270 -22.93 -7.60 -8.04
CA LEU A 270 -22.37 -8.79 -8.68
C LEU A 270 -20.92 -8.57 -9.12
N LYS A 271 -20.58 -7.39 -9.66
CA LYS A 271 -19.18 -7.07 -10.02
C LYS A 271 -18.25 -7.09 -8.80
N TYR A 272 -18.66 -6.59 -7.64
CA TYR A 272 -17.83 -6.69 -6.42
C TYR A 272 -17.62 -8.14 -6.00
N PHE A 273 -18.65 -8.98 -6.08
CA PHE A 273 -18.52 -10.39 -5.74
C PHE A 273 -17.65 -11.18 -6.71
N VAL A 274 -17.67 -10.85 -8.01
CA VAL A 274 -16.75 -11.46 -8.99
C VAL A 274 -15.29 -11.17 -8.62
N VAL A 275 -14.98 -9.94 -8.19
CA VAL A 275 -13.63 -9.61 -7.71
C VAL A 275 -13.31 -10.38 -6.42
N LEU A 276 -14.25 -10.46 -5.47
CA LEU A 276 -14.06 -11.22 -4.23
C LEU A 276 -13.80 -12.71 -4.46
N GLU A 277 -14.57 -13.37 -5.33
CA GLU A 277 -14.42 -14.81 -5.63
C GLU A 277 -13.06 -15.14 -6.25
N LYS A 278 -12.43 -14.18 -6.95
CA LYS A 278 -11.10 -14.36 -7.52
C LYS A 278 -10.00 -14.40 -6.45
N TYR A 279 -10.16 -13.63 -5.37
CA TYR A 279 -9.09 -13.38 -4.39
C TYR A 279 -9.36 -13.94 -3.00
N VAL A 280 -10.59 -14.41 -2.73
CA VAL A 280 -11.02 -14.89 -1.41
C VAL A 280 -11.63 -16.27 -1.54
N VAL A 281 -11.06 -17.23 -0.80
CA VAL A 281 -11.54 -18.61 -0.74
C VAL A 281 -12.69 -18.74 0.27
N ASP A 282 -12.56 -18.11 1.43
CA ASP A 282 -13.56 -18.17 2.51
C ASP A 282 -14.44 -16.92 2.53
N LEU A 283 -15.61 -17.02 1.90
CA LEU A 283 -16.64 -15.98 1.90
C LEU A 283 -17.69 -16.26 2.98
N LEU A 284 -18.27 -15.18 3.53
CA LEU A 284 -19.37 -15.29 4.48
C LEU A 284 -20.56 -16.03 3.83
N PRO A 285 -21.03 -17.17 4.41
CA PRO A 285 -22.08 -17.99 3.81
C PRO A 285 -23.38 -17.23 3.56
N GLU A 286 -23.79 -16.40 4.51
CA GLU A 286 -25.03 -15.61 4.46
C GLU A 286 -25.02 -14.63 3.28
N ALA A 287 -23.95 -13.86 3.10
CA ALA A 287 -23.81 -12.94 1.99
C ALA A 287 -23.68 -13.67 0.64
N TYR A 288 -23.08 -14.86 0.65
CA TYR A 288 -22.91 -15.66 -0.55
C TYR A 288 -24.22 -16.33 -1.01
N GLU A 289 -25.05 -16.77 -0.07
CA GLU A 289 -26.41 -17.25 -0.35
C GLU A 289 -27.29 -16.12 -0.90
N LEU A 290 -27.23 -14.93 -0.30
CA LEU A 290 -27.93 -13.76 -0.81
C LEU A 290 -27.50 -13.42 -2.24
N ARG A 291 -26.21 -13.56 -2.56
CA ARG A 291 -25.69 -13.35 -3.92
C ARG A 291 -26.24 -14.38 -4.88
N LYS A 292 -26.19 -15.68 -4.54
CA LYS A 292 -26.71 -16.75 -5.40
C LYS A 292 -28.20 -16.59 -5.69
N ASN A 293 -28.94 -16.13 -4.69
CA ASN A 293 -30.38 -15.97 -4.79
C ASN A 293 -30.80 -14.56 -5.22
N ILE A 294 -29.87 -13.65 -5.55
CA ILE A 294 -30.22 -12.24 -5.80
C ILE A 294 -31.20 -12.09 -6.97
N ASP A 295 -31.02 -12.87 -8.03
CA ASP A 295 -31.91 -12.86 -9.20
C ASP A 295 -33.29 -13.43 -8.86
N ILE A 296 -33.34 -14.45 -7.99
CA ILE A 296 -34.59 -15.07 -7.51
C ILE A 296 -35.34 -14.08 -6.60
N ILE A 297 -34.63 -13.45 -5.65
CA ILE A 297 -35.18 -12.44 -4.74
C ILE A 297 -35.70 -11.25 -5.55
N TRP A 298 -34.96 -10.81 -6.58
CA TRP A 298 -35.37 -9.72 -7.46
C TRP A 298 -36.59 -10.09 -8.33
N ALA A 299 -36.63 -11.32 -8.86
CA ALA A 299 -37.79 -11.81 -9.59
C ALA A 299 -39.04 -11.86 -8.70
N GLN A 300 -38.90 -12.37 -7.47
CA GLN A 300 -39.99 -12.40 -6.50
C GLN A 300 -40.46 -10.99 -6.14
N TYR A 301 -39.54 -10.05 -5.89
CA TYR A 301 -39.88 -8.65 -5.61
C TYR A 301 -40.70 -8.01 -6.74
N LYS A 302 -40.38 -8.30 -8.01
CA LYS A 302 -41.15 -7.82 -9.17
C LYS A 302 -42.54 -8.44 -9.25
N VAL A 303 -42.70 -9.70 -8.84
CA VAL A 303 -44.00 -10.38 -8.76
C VAL A 303 -44.83 -9.76 -7.63
N ASP A 304 -44.25 -9.64 -6.43
CA ASP A 304 -44.91 -9.01 -5.28
C ASP A 304 -45.34 -7.57 -5.58
N MET A 305 -44.53 -6.79 -6.30
CA MET A 305 -44.90 -5.44 -6.75
C MET A 305 -46.07 -5.42 -7.73
N ARG A 306 -46.28 -6.47 -8.52
CA ARG A 306 -47.45 -6.59 -9.39
C ARG A 306 -48.68 -6.94 -8.57
N GLU A 307 -48.56 -7.87 -7.63
CA GLU A 307 -49.66 -8.26 -6.73
C GLU A 307 -50.12 -7.08 -5.86
N ILE A 308 -49.19 -6.30 -5.32
CA ILE A 308 -49.50 -5.08 -4.54
C ILE A 308 -50.25 -4.06 -5.40
N ARG A 309 -49.88 -3.91 -6.68
CA ARG A 309 -50.61 -3.03 -7.58
C ARG A 309 -52.06 -3.47 -7.79
N GLU A 310 -52.28 -4.76 -8.01
CA GLU A 310 -53.64 -5.33 -8.12
C GLU A 310 -54.43 -5.12 -6.82
N GLN A 311 -53.78 -5.23 -5.65
CA GLN A 311 -54.39 -4.91 -4.37
C GLN A 311 -54.75 -3.43 -4.23
N ILE A 312 -53.87 -2.51 -4.64
CA ILE A 312 -54.16 -1.06 -4.64
C ILE A 312 -55.36 -0.75 -5.55
N GLU A 313 -55.41 -1.33 -6.74
CA GLU A 313 -56.55 -1.18 -7.68
C GLU A 313 -57.85 -1.72 -7.04
N ASN A 314 -57.81 -2.88 -6.38
CA ASN A 314 -58.94 -3.42 -5.63
C ASN A 314 -59.39 -2.52 -4.47
N TYR A 315 -58.45 -1.96 -3.69
CA TYR A 315 -58.78 -1.01 -2.62
C TYR A 315 -59.42 0.26 -3.20
N GLN A 316 -58.89 0.81 -4.29
CA GLN A 316 -59.48 1.96 -4.98
C GLN A 316 -60.93 1.69 -5.38
N ASP A 317 -61.22 0.52 -5.94
CA ASP A 317 -62.59 0.17 -6.35
C ASP A 317 -63.52 -0.08 -5.16
N GLN A 318 -63.04 -0.72 -4.08
CA GLN A 318 -63.79 -0.87 -2.84
C GLN A 318 -64.12 0.48 -2.19
N PHE A 319 -63.16 1.40 -2.12
CA PHE A 319 -63.39 2.74 -1.58
C PHE A 319 -64.38 3.53 -2.45
N LYS A 320 -64.30 3.44 -3.79
CA LYS A 320 -65.29 4.06 -4.70
C LYS A 320 -66.69 3.52 -4.44
N LEU A 321 -66.84 2.19 -4.38
CA LEU A 321 -68.14 1.53 -4.12
C LEU A 321 -68.71 1.92 -2.75
N SER A 322 -67.87 1.92 -1.71
CA SER A 322 -68.25 2.35 -0.36
C SER A 322 -68.67 3.82 -0.32
N MET A 323 -67.92 4.72 -0.98
CA MET A 323 -68.30 6.13 -1.06
C MET A 323 -69.60 6.36 -1.84
N THR A 324 -69.81 5.65 -2.95
CA THR A 324 -71.09 5.75 -3.69
C THR A 324 -72.26 5.23 -2.86
N GLY A 325 -72.08 4.10 -2.16
CA GLY A 325 -73.10 3.55 -1.27
C GLY A 325 -73.43 4.47 -0.10
N ALA A 326 -72.40 5.04 0.55
CA ALA A 326 -72.59 6.02 1.62
C ALA A 326 -73.27 7.31 1.14
N ALA A 327 -72.92 7.79 -0.06
CA ALA A 327 -73.56 8.95 -0.67
C ALA A 327 -75.04 8.68 -1.01
N ASP A 328 -75.36 7.49 -1.51
CA ASP A 328 -76.74 7.12 -1.81
C ASP A 328 -77.56 6.90 -0.55
N ALA A 329 -76.99 6.31 0.51
CA ALA A 329 -77.62 6.21 1.83
C ALA A 329 -77.91 7.61 2.41
N LEU A 330 -76.94 8.53 2.36
CA LEU A 330 -77.15 9.92 2.79
C LEU A 330 -78.24 10.64 2.00
N LYS A 331 -78.38 10.38 0.69
CA LYS A 331 -79.49 10.94 -0.10
C LYS A 331 -80.83 10.39 0.37
N VAL A 332 -80.91 9.09 0.68
CA VAL A 332 -82.13 8.47 1.22
C VAL A 332 -82.48 9.07 2.58
N ASP A 333 -81.52 9.15 3.49
CA ASP A 333 -81.71 9.74 4.82
C ASP A 333 -82.12 11.23 4.73
N ALA A 334 -81.51 11.99 3.83
CA ALA A 334 -81.88 13.38 3.58
C ALA A 334 -83.30 13.51 3.01
N LEU A 335 -83.70 12.62 2.11
CA LEU A 335 -85.06 12.58 1.58
C LEU A 335 -86.08 12.17 2.65
N GLU A 336 -85.74 11.25 3.56
CA GLU A 336 -86.57 10.88 4.70
C GLU A 336 -86.71 12.03 5.69
N MET A 337 -85.62 12.71 6.05
CA MET A 337 -85.67 13.92 6.88
C MET A 337 -86.51 15.03 6.24
N LEU A 338 -86.40 15.22 4.92
CA LEU A 338 -87.22 16.19 4.20
C LEU A 338 -88.71 15.82 4.17
N LYS A 339 -89.05 14.52 4.15
CA LYS A 339 -90.44 14.07 4.29
C LYS A 339 -90.98 14.32 5.69
N MET A 340 -90.21 13.98 6.73
CA MET A 340 -90.62 14.23 8.12
C MET A 340 -90.82 15.73 8.40
N LEU A 341 -89.91 16.59 7.92
CA LEU A 341 -90.07 18.04 8.01
C LEU A 341 -91.30 18.56 7.27
N ARG A 342 -91.65 17.98 6.11
CA ARG A 342 -92.86 18.36 5.37
C ARG A 342 -94.13 17.97 6.13
N GLU A 343 -94.14 16.80 6.76
CA GLU A 343 -95.26 16.32 7.58
C GLU A 343 -95.43 17.19 8.85
N GLU A 344 -94.33 17.61 9.50
CA GLU A 344 -94.38 18.55 10.62
C GLU A 344 -94.87 19.96 10.21
N ILE A 345 -94.49 20.46 9.03
CA ILE A 345 -94.97 21.74 8.51
C ILE A 345 -96.47 21.67 8.16
N GLN A 346 -96.94 20.56 7.55
CA GLN A 346 -98.37 20.37 7.27
C GLN A 346 -99.20 20.25 8.55
N ALA A 347 -98.67 19.61 9.60
CA ALA A 347 -99.32 19.55 10.91
C ALA A 347 -99.37 20.91 11.64
N SER A 348 -98.52 21.87 11.24
CA SER A 348 -98.48 23.24 11.77
C SER A 348 -99.41 24.22 11.04
N ASP A 349 -99.82 23.94 9.81
CA ASP A 349 -100.75 24.79 9.03
C ASP A 349 -102.24 24.41 9.24
N ASP A 350 -102.51 23.26 9.88
CA ASP A 350 -103.85 22.77 10.24
C ASP A 350 -104.28 23.17 11.69
N LEU A 351 -103.57 24.11 12.32
CA LEU A 351 -103.87 24.75 13.62
C LEU A 351 -104.09 26.25 13.42
#